data_AF-A0A8T7M5T0-F1
#
_entry.id   AF-A0A8T7M5T0-F1
#
_cell.length_a   1.000
_cell.length_b   1.000
_cell.length_c   1.000
_cell.angle_alpha   90.00
_cell.angle_beta   90.00
_cell.angle_gamma   90.00
#
_symmetry.space_group_name_H-M   'P 1'
#
loop_
_entity.id
_entity.type
_entity.pdbx_description
1 polymer ?
#
loop_
_entity_poly.entity_id
_entity_poly.type
_entity_poly.pdbx_seq_one_letter_code
_entity_poly.pdbx_strand_id
1 'polypeptide(L)'
;MDKGWKRWAATLGGAVVTLAAAYDGIRRSEKGLKRRYLSIPGRAGEAPVPVLALESKAVQPESPILLATHGVVSNKEYMQFIGSEIAGMGLRVFMPDLPGHGASNASFATPVQDFSNVVGGNVAQLEQLYRYVREKFPRAPIGVLGHSMGSGAILNFAVDKPELAVAIPVSVAGRQPATPENPKNMLLLVGERDIPICLSSAKQLYEAATGLPEPQSTLFGAFETGTARFHKVLPRLDHISIMLAPQTAQEIREWLGQTFGLTPGDNKAMVSRLRWTGAGLISSILSYLPFSALLTRMLGLKAAPAKAPQLAFKNNLAAIGVLGVAPFASVLLLHKLKKPHLVSLVLGDYLAAFFALSGLLSWMGLAVVRRGKLNLSDISAGAKGSTRAKLLNWVGLPLALWVYSYATLGRFSRRSWFSFALNGKRARTMPMLTACALPYFLASEATFRRMPGFSGYTASTLTKFSLTASMMVAARLKDEQNFLAILAMPMSLAYLLMDWYALWQYRQNRDFVTTGAYDALVLAWLVSSLFPLED
;
A
#
# COMPACT_ATOMS: atom_id res chain seq x y z
N MET A 1 -7.47 -9.63 42.81
CA MET A 1 -6.95 -9.42 41.43
C MET A 1 -7.95 -9.96 40.41
N ASP A 2 -8.41 -9.08 39.52
CA ASP A 2 -9.58 -9.21 38.65
C ASP A 2 -9.44 -10.24 37.50
N LYS A 3 -10.40 -11.17 37.35
CA LYS A 3 -10.39 -12.31 36.39
C LYS A 3 -10.20 -11.91 34.92
N GLY A 4 -10.47 -10.65 34.56
CA GLY A 4 -10.33 -10.14 33.19
C GLY A 4 -8.90 -10.16 32.62
N TRP A 5 -7.85 -10.05 33.45
CA TRP A 5 -6.47 -10.00 32.93
C TRP A 5 -6.02 -11.32 32.31
N LYS A 6 -6.40 -12.45 32.93
CA LYS A 6 -6.07 -13.81 32.44
C LYS A 6 -6.70 -14.06 31.07
N ARG A 7 -7.93 -13.57 30.85
CA ARG A 7 -8.62 -13.67 29.57
C ARG A 7 -7.89 -12.90 28.48
N TRP A 8 -7.52 -11.64 28.73
CA TRP A 8 -6.77 -10.85 27.76
C TRP A 8 -5.40 -11.45 27.42
N ALA A 9 -4.67 -11.92 28.43
CA ALA A 9 -3.40 -12.59 28.21
C ALA A 9 -3.54 -13.88 27.37
N ALA A 10 -4.57 -14.68 27.64
CA ALA A 10 -4.86 -15.88 26.86
C ALA A 10 -5.24 -15.55 25.40
N THR A 11 -6.10 -14.54 25.17
CA THR A 11 -6.45 -14.10 23.82
C THR A 11 -5.24 -13.58 23.04
N LEU A 12 -4.38 -12.79 23.69
CA LEU A 12 -3.13 -12.32 23.08
C LEU A 12 -2.20 -13.49 22.74
N GLY A 13 -2.05 -14.46 23.66
CA GLY A 13 -1.28 -15.68 23.43
C GLY A 13 -1.78 -16.47 22.22
N GLY A 14 -3.10 -16.66 22.10
CA GLY A 14 -3.70 -17.30 20.93
C GLY A 14 -3.44 -16.55 19.62
N ALA A 15 -3.50 -15.22 19.64
CA ALA A 15 -3.19 -14.41 18.47
C ALA A 15 -1.70 -14.52 18.06
N VAL A 16 -0.78 -14.51 19.03
CA VAL A 16 0.65 -14.73 18.76
C VAL A 16 0.90 -16.11 18.15
N VAL A 17 0.27 -17.16 18.68
CA VAL A 17 0.34 -18.52 18.11
C VAL A 17 -0.20 -18.55 16.69
N THR A 18 -1.32 -17.88 16.43
CA THR A 18 -1.94 -17.83 15.09
C THR A 18 -1.07 -17.05 14.10
N LEU A 19 -0.44 -15.96 14.54
CA LEU A 19 0.49 -15.18 13.71
C LEU A 19 1.74 -15.98 13.37
N ALA A 20 2.28 -16.74 14.34
CA ALA A 20 3.40 -17.66 14.11
C ALA A 20 3.02 -18.79 13.14
N ALA A 21 1.82 -19.38 13.29
CA ALA A 21 1.30 -20.39 12.39
C ALA A 21 1.08 -19.84 10.96
N ALA A 22 0.58 -18.61 10.84
CA ALA A 22 0.45 -17.92 9.56
C ALA A 22 1.80 -17.68 8.88
N TYR A 23 2.80 -17.25 9.64
CA TYR A 23 4.17 -17.07 9.13
C TYR A 23 4.76 -18.39 8.63
N ASP A 24 4.61 -19.47 9.41
CA ASP A 24 5.06 -20.81 9.00
C ASP A 24 4.26 -21.33 7.79
N GLY A 25 2.96 -21.06 7.74
CA GLY A 25 2.09 -21.40 6.61
C GLY A 25 2.54 -20.76 5.30
N ILE A 26 2.91 -19.47 5.32
CA ILE A 26 3.51 -18.78 4.16
C ILE A 26 4.87 -19.38 3.81
N ARG A 27 5.69 -19.74 4.80
CA ARG A 27 6.96 -20.41 4.53
C ARG A 27 6.76 -21.76 3.86
N ARG A 28 5.76 -22.54 4.29
CA ARG A 28 5.40 -23.84 3.70
C ARG A 28 4.78 -23.71 2.31
N SER A 29 4.05 -22.63 2.01
CA SER A 29 3.53 -22.40 0.65
C SER A 29 4.64 -22.17 -0.37
N GLU A 30 5.83 -21.81 0.09
CA GLU A 30 7.05 -21.69 -0.73
C GLU A 30 7.96 -22.92 -0.62
N LYS A 31 7.46 -24.06 -0.15
CA LYS A 31 8.25 -25.29 -0.07
C LYS A 31 8.75 -25.66 -1.47
N GLY A 32 10.07 -25.85 -1.59
CA GLY A 32 10.71 -26.11 -2.87
C GLY A 32 11.26 -24.87 -3.58
N LEU A 33 11.00 -23.67 -3.05
CA LEU A 33 11.57 -22.42 -3.54
C LEU A 33 12.73 -21.95 -2.64
N LYS A 34 13.70 -21.26 -3.25
CA LYS A 34 14.71 -20.45 -2.59
C LYS A 34 14.27 -18.99 -2.70
N ARG A 35 14.07 -18.34 -1.54
CA ARG A 35 13.80 -16.91 -1.43
C ARG A 35 15.09 -16.17 -1.08
N ARG A 36 15.43 -15.12 -1.82
CA ARG A 36 16.59 -14.25 -1.55
C ARG A 36 16.21 -12.79 -1.69
N TYR A 37 16.70 -11.97 -0.76
CA TYR A 37 16.73 -10.53 -0.92
C TYR A 37 18.12 -10.15 -1.41
N LEU A 38 18.20 -9.54 -2.58
CA LEU A 38 19.42 -9.12 -3.24
C LEU A 38 19.46 -7.59 -3.30
N SER A 39 20.66 -7.03 -3.38
CA SER A 39 20.88 -5.65 -3.76
C SER A 39 21.83 -5.68 -4.96
N ILE A 40 21.29 -5.41 -6.14
CA ILE A 40 22.07 -5.44 -7.38
C ILE A 40 22.86 -4.13 -7.44
N PRO A 41 24.19 -4.17 -7.48
CA PRO A 41 24.99 -2.95 -7.52
C PRO A 41 24.71 -2.15 -8.79
N GLY A 42 24.71 -0.83 -8.66
CA GLY A 42 24.68 0.08 -9.81
C GLY A 42 26.07 0.31 -10.38
N ARG A 43 26.15 0.85 -11.59
CA ARG A 43 27.39 1.48 -12.08
C ARG A 43 27.71 2.72 -11.26
N ALA A 44 28.90 3.30 -11.45
CA ALA A 44 29.26 4.55 -10.78
C ALA A 44 28.18 5.63 -11.00
N GLY A 45 27.58 6.11 -9.91
CA GLY A 45 26.48 7.08 -9.94
C GLY A 45 25.06 6.51 -9.97
N GLU A 46 24.88 5.20 -10.21
CA GLU A 46 23.58 4.52 -10.16
C GLU A 46 23.31 3.97 -8.74
N ALA A 47 22.08 4.16 -8.24
CA ALA A 47 21.67 3.56 -6.97
C ALA A 47 21.52 2.03 -7.10
N PRO A 48 21.84 1.23 -6.05
CA PRO A 48 21.59 -0.21 -6.08
C PRO A 48 20.10 -0.54 -6.21
N VAL A 49 19.77 -1.61 -6.94
CA VAL A 49 18.39 -2.08 -7.11
C VAL A 49 18.09 -3.19 -6.10
N PRO A 50 17.19 -2.98 -5.13
CA PRO A 50 16.75 -4.03 -4.23
C PRO A 50 15.86 -5.03 -4.98
N VAL A 51 16.13 -6.32 -4.84
CA VAL A 51 15.42 -7.37 -5.58
C VAL A 51 14.99 -8.49 -4.64
N LEU A 52 13.77 -8.98 -4.83
CA LEU A 52 13.30 -10.24 -4.27
C LEU A 52 13.42 -11.30 -5.37
N ALA A 53 14.28 -12.29 -5.16
CA ALA A 53 14.42 -13.42 -6.07
C ALA A 53 13.71 -14.65 -5.48
N LEU A 54 12.87 -15.28 -6.30
CA LEU A 54 12.27 -16.58 -6.03
C LEU A 54 12.73 -17.55 -7.12
N GLU A 55 13.36 -18.65 -6.71
CA GLU A 55 13.91 -19.66 -7.61
C GLU A 55 13.44 -21.04 -7.15
N SER A 56 12.91 -21.88 -8.04
CA SER A 56 12.72 -23.30 -7.70
C SER A 56 14.06 -23.94 -7.37
N LYS A 57 14.09 -24.90 -6.43
CA LYS A 57 15.30 -25.70 -6.17
C LYS A 57 15.71 -26.56 -7.38
N ALA A 58 14.81 -26.79 -8.32
CA ALA A 58 15.03 -27.58 -9.53
C ALA A 58 15.53 -26.78 -10.74
N VAL A 59 15.71 -25.44 -10.62
CA VAL A 59 16.19 -24.63 -11.75
C VAL A 59 17.61 -25.03 -12.18
N GLN A 60 17.81 -25.15 -13.48
CA GLN A 60 19.10 -25.39 -14.14
C GLN A 60 19.66 -24.08 -14.70
N PRO A 61 20.96 -23.97 -15.04
CA PRO A 61 21.54 -22.73 -15.57
C PRO A 61 20.72 -22.06 -16.67
N GLU A 62 20.16 -22.85 -17.59
CA GLU A 62 19.35 -22.37 -18.73
C GLU A 62 17.85 -22.25 -18.45
N SER A 63 17.40 -22.49 -17.22
CA SER A 63 15.99 -22.32 -16.87
C SER A 63 15.53 -20.87 -17.11
N PRO A 64 14.32 -20.66 -17.67
CA PRO A 64 13.82 -19.33 -18.02
C PRO A 64 13.75 -18.39 -16.82
N ILE A 65 13.85 -17.10 -17.12
CA ILE A 65 13.87 -16.02 -16.14
C ILE A 65 12.71 -15.08 -16.41
N LEU A 66 12.02 -14.65 -15.35
CA LEU A 66 10.99 -13.62 -15.41
C LEU A 66 11.42 -12.41 -14.56
N LEU A 67 11.50 -11.24 -15.17
CA LEU A 67 11.66 -9.97 -14.47
C LEU A 67 10.27 -9.37 -14.23
N ALA A 68 9.90 -9.17 -12.96
CA ALA A 68 8.52 -8.83 -12.57
C ALA A 68 8.43 -7.50 -11.81
N THR A 69 7.92 -6.44 -12.45
CA THR A 69 7.89 -5.07 -11.92
C THR A 69 6.52 -4.68 -11.34
N HIS A 70 6.53 -3.91 -10.25
CA HIS A 70 5.33 -3.49 -9.51
C HIS A 70 4.78 -2.11 -9.97
N GLY A 71 3.58 -1.75 -9.52
CA GLY A 71 2.95 -0.43 -9.76
C GLY A 71 3.41 0.71 -8.82
N VAL A 72 2.87 1.92 -9.02
CA VAL A 72 3.32 3.20 -8.40
C VAL A 72 3.08 3.36 -6.88
N VAL A 73 2.24 2.54 -6.27
CA VAL A 73 2.06 2.53 -4.81
C VAL A 73 2.26 1.11 -4.31
N SER A 74 3.34 0.50 -4.77
CA SER A 74 3.64 -0.91 -4.54
C SER A 74 5.14 -1.16 -4.31
N ASN A 75 5.51 -2.42 -4.16
CA ASN A 75 6.88 -2.88 -3.98
C ASN A 75 7.02 -4.34 -4.46
N LYS A 76 8.25 -4.84 -4.54
CA LYS A 76 8.57 -6.22 -4.93
C LYS A 76 7.86 -7.29 -4.10
N GLU A 77 7.55 -7.03 -2.82
CA GLU A 77 6.82 -7.97 -1.98
C GLU A 77 5.38 -8.21 -2.47
N TYR A 78 4.77 -7.25 -3.17
CA TYR A 78 3.44 -7.42 -3.78
C TYR A 78 3.43 -8.39 -4.95
N MET A 79 4.50 -8.38 -5.75
CA MET A 79 4.63 -9.25 -6.94
C MET A 79 4.74 -10.73 -6.59
N GLN A 80 5.04 -11.06 -5.32
CA GLN A 80 5.33 -12.43 -4.91
C GLN A 80 4.13 -13.39 -4.96
N PHE A 81 2.88 -12.90 -5.00
CA PHE A 81 1.71 -13.77 -5.16
C PHE A 81 1.78 -14.54 -6.48
N ILE A 82 2.03 -13.81 -7.56
CA ILE A 82 2.27 -14.37 -8.89
C ILE A 82 3.68 -14.97 -8.95
N GLY A 83 4.68 -14.26 -8.43
CA GLY A 83 6.08 -14.69 -8.50
C GLY A 83 6.35 -16.07 -7.88
N SER A 84 5.67 -16.45 -6.79
CA SER A 84 5.84 -17.78 -6.21
C SER A 84 5.26 -18.91 -7.07
N GLU A 85 4.16 -18.64 -7.78
CA GLU A 85 3.56 -19.60 -8.71
C GLU A 85 4.48 -19.84 -9.92
N ILE A 86 4.99 -18.75 -10.48
CA ILE A 86 5.87 -18.81 -11.65
C ILE A 86 7.21 -19.46 -11.29
N ALA A 87 7.78 -19.12 -10.13
CA ALA A 87 8.98 -19.80 -9.66
C ALA A 87 8.75 -21.31 -9.47
N GLY A 88 7.54 -21.72 -9.05
CA GLY A 88 7.14 -23.12 -8.93
C GLY A 88 7.13 -23.90 -10.23
N MET A 89 6.96 -23.24 -11.39
CA MET A 89 7.06 -23.85 -12.72
C MET A 89 8.51 -24.15 -13.17
N GLY A 90 9.51 -23.83 -12.34
CA GLY A 90 10.91 -23.99 -12.71
C GLY A 90 11.53 -22.76 -13.35
N LEU A 91 10.92 -21.58 -13.21
CA LEU A 91 11.53 -20.31 -13.59
C LEU A 91 12.31 -19.70 -12.42
N ARG A 92 13.23 -18.78 -12.76
CA ARG A 92 13.76 -17.79 -11.81
C ARG A 92 12.95 -16.52 -11.93
N VAL A 93 12.43 -16.01 -10.82
CA VAL A 93 11.64 -14.76 -10.82
C VAL A 93 12.40 -13.70 -10.03
N PHE A 94 12.74 -12.60 -10.67
CA PHE A 94 13.39 -11.44 -10.05
C PHE A 94 12.40 -10.27 -10.01
N MET A 95 12.07 -9.82 -8.80
CA MET A 95 11.14 -8.72 -8.55
C MET A 95 11.91 -7.53 -7.97
N PRO A 96 12.21 -6.48 -8.75
CA PRO A 96 12.86 -5.28 -8.25
C PRO A 96 11.89 -4.36 -7.50
N ASP A 97 12.41 -3.57 -6.57
CA ASP A 97 11.80 -2.30 -6.18
C ASP A 97 12.26 -1.21 -7.17
N LEU A 98 11.32 -0.61 -7.89
CA LEU A 98 11.55 0.50 -8.82
C LEU A 98 11.92 1.79 -8.06
N PRO A 99 12.46 2.84 -8.75
CA PRO A 99 12.90 4.07 -8.10
C PRO A 99 11.87 4.65 -7.12
N GLY A 100 12.33 4.99 -5.93
CA GLY A 100 11.51 5.59 -4.88
C GLY A 100 10.60 4.63 -4.11
N HIS A 101 10.47 3.36 -4.51
CA HIS A 101 9.51 2.43 -3.91
C HIS A 101 10.17 1.42 -2.98
N GLY A 102 9.40 0.85 -2.06
CA GLY A 102 9.85 -0.26 -1.21
C GLY A 102 11.17 0.04 -0.49
N ALA A 103 12.22 -0.72 -0.80
CA ALA A 103 13.57 -0.57 -0.28
C ALA A 103 14.50 0.28 -1.17
N SER A 104 14.02 0.79 -2.31
CA SER A 104 14.79 1.62 -3.23
C SER A 104 14.99 3.01 -2.64
N ASN A 105 16.26 3.43 -2.54
CA ASN A 105 16.63 4.80 -2.14
C ASN A 105 16.85 5.72 -3.34
N ALA A 106 16.72 5.20 -4.57
CA ALA A 106 16.72 6.04 -5.76
C ALA A 106 15.50 6.95 -5.74
N SER A 107 15.61 8.13 -6.34
CA SER A 107 14.50 9.06 -6.42
C SER A 107 13.58 8.68 -7.58
N PHE A 108 12.28 8.74 -7.33
CA PHE A 108 11.27 8.66 -8.37
C PHE A 108 11.29 9.96 -9.17
N ALA A 109 11.30 9.87 -10.49
CA ALA A 109 11.33 11.06 -11.33
C ALA A 109 10.08 11.92 -11.11
N THR A 110 10.29 13.22 -10.92
CA THR A 110 9.24 14.21 -10.74
C THR A 110 9.40 15.34 -11.75
N PRO A 111 8.31 15.95 -12.23
CA PRO A 111 6.94 15.72 -11.80
C PRO A 111 6.31 14.46 -12.45
N VAL A 112 5.35 13.81 -11.79
CA VAL A 112 4.75 12.52 -12.25
C VAL A 112 4.13 12.57 -13.65
N GLN A 113 3.83 13.78 -14.14
CA GLN A 113 3.22 14.01 -15.46
C GLN A 113 4.25 13.91 -16.59
N ASP A 114 5.54 14.04 -16.26
CA ASP A 114 6.61 13.70 -17.19
C ASP A 114 6.74 12.17 -17.23
N PHE A 115 5.74 11.57 -17.88
CA PHE A 115 5.61 10.13 -18.00
C PHE A 115 6.86 9.52 -18.65
N SER A 116 7.47 10.24 -19.59
CA SER A 116 8.72 9.84 -20.25
C SER A 116 9.88 9.74 -19.24
N ASN A 117 10.06 10.73 -18.37
CA ASN A 117 11.10 10.67 -17.33
C ASN A 117 10.81 9.60 -16.27
N VAL A 118 9.56 9.45 -15.84
CA VAL A 118 9.14 8.37 -14.92
C VAL A 118 9.43 7.00 -15.50
N VAL A 119 9.02 6.76 -16.75
CA VAL A 119 9.29 5.52 -17.47
C VAL A 119 10.79 5.33 -17.65
N GLY A 120 11.53 6.37 -18.06
CA GLY A 120 12.98 6.32 -18.25
C GLY A 120 13.73 5.86 -16.99
N GLY A 121 13.40 6.42 -15.81
CA GLY A 121 13.97 5.99 -14.54
C GLY A 121 13.65 4.53 -14.18
N ASN A 122 12.41 4.09 -14.43
CA ASN A 122 12.00 2.70 -14.22
C ASN A 122 12.72 1.73 -15.17
N VAL A 123 12.84 2.11 -16.45
CA VAL A 123 13.56 1.35 -17.50
C VAL A 123 15.05 1.24 -17.15
N ALA A 124 15.67 2.30 -16.64
CA ALA A 124 17.08 2.27 -16.24
C ALA A 124 17.37 1.24 -15.13
N GLN A 125 16.51 1.14 -14.11
CA GLN A 125 16.65 0.11 -13.08
C GLN A 125 16.36 -1.30 -13.60
N LEU A 126 15.40 -1.44 -14.51
CA LEU A 126 15.13 -2.71 -15.17
C LEU A 126 16.31 -3.15 -16.05
N GLU A 127 16.96 -2.21 -16.75
CA GLU A 127 18.17 -2.44 -17.53
C GLU A 127 19.33 -2.90 -16.63
N GLN A 128 19.51 -2.26 -15.47
CA GLN A 128 20.52 -2.69 -14.50
C GLN A 128 20.29 -4.13 -14.01
N LEU A 129 19.03 -4.49 -13.70
CA LEU A 129 18.67 -5.86 -13.35
C LEU A 129 18.90 -6.82 -14.52
N TYR A 130 18.50 -6.44 -15.73
CA TYR A 130 18.70 -7.23 -16.94
C TYR A 130 20.17 -7.54 -17.19
N ARG A 131 21.05 -6.53 -17.11
CA ARG A 131 22.51 -6.71 -17.25
C ARG A 131 23.05 -7.73 -16.25
N TYR A 132 22.70 -7.59 -14.97
CA TYR A 132 23.12 -8.53 -13.92
C TYR A 132 22.62 -9.96 -14.19
N VAL A 133 21.35 -10.11 -14.61
CA VAL A 133 20.75 -11.41 -14.89
C VAL A 133 21.39 -12.04 -16.13
N ARG A 134 21.58 -11.28 -17.21
CA ARG A 134 22.17 -11.76 -18.46
C ARG A 134 23.63 -12.15 -18.28
N GLU A 135 24.41 -11.40 -17.50
CA GLU A 135 25.79 -11.77 -17.16
C GLU A 135 25.85 -13.10 -16.40
N LYS A 136 24.94 -13.27 -15.43
CA LYS A 136 24.90 -14.47 -14.59
C LYS A 136 24.31 -15.71 -15.29
N PHE A 137 23.40 -15.49 -16.24
CA PHE A 137 22.69 -16.53 -16.98
C PHE A 137 22.69 -16.22 -18.48
N PRO A 138 23.83 -16.36 -19.18
CA PRO A 138 24.00 -15.85 -20.54
C PRO A 138 22.99 -16.38 -21.55
N ARG A 139 22.64 -17.68 -21.50
CA ARG A 139 21.76 -18.32 -22.49
C ARG A 139 20.34 -18.57 -21.98
N ALA A 140 20.02 -18.20 -20.74
CA ALA A 140 18.67 -18.35 -20.22
C ALA A 140 17.70 -17.43 -21.00
N PRO A 141 16.54 -17.93 -21.45
CA PRO A 141 15.54 -17.10 -22.06
C PRO A 141 14.90 -16.20 -20.99
N ILE A 142 14.63 -14.94 -21.34
CA ILE A 142 14.16 -13.92 -20.41
C ILE A 142 12.79 -13.41 -20.87
N GLY A 143 11.86 -13.36 -19.93
CA GLY A 143 10.56 -12.73 -20.05
C GLY A 143 10.42 -11.55 -19.09
N VAL A 144 9.43 -10.71 -19.36
CA VAL A 144 9.08 -9.58 -18.50
C VAL A 144 7.59 -9.58 -18.16
N LEU A 145 7.28 -9.20 -16.92
CA LEU A 145 5.92 -9.03 -16.42
C LEU A 145 5.85 -7.70 -15.67
N GLY A 146 4.79 -6.94 -15.88
CA GLY A 146 4.59 -5.66 -15.20
C GLY A 146 3.15 -5.48 -14.74
N HIS A 147 2.97 -4.72 -13.66
CA HIS A 147 1.65 -4.26 -13.20
C HIS A 147 1.57 -2.73 -13.23
N SER A 148 0.52 -2.18 -13.83
CA SER A 148 0.25 -0.73 -13.86
C SER A 148 1.46 0.06 -14.41
N MET A 149 2.08 0.93 -13.60
CA MET A 149 3.35 1.60 -13.93
C MET A 149 4.45 0.62 -14.38
N GLY A 150 4.54 -0.55 -13.75
CA GLY A 150 5.48 -1.60 -14.13
C GLY A 150 5.24 -2.15 -15.54
N SER A 151 3.98 -2.18 -16.01
CA SER A 151 3.63 -2.56 -17.38
C SER A 151 4.21 -1.57 -18.39
N GLY A 152 4.12 -0.26 -18.11
CA GLY A 152 4.78 0.75 -18.95
C GLY A 152 6.30 0.55 -18.99
N ALA A 153 6.92 0.31 -17.84
CA ALA A 153 8.36 0.07 -17.76
C ALA A 153 8.81 -1.14 -18.59
N ILE A 154 8.11 -2.28 -18.49
CA ILE A 154 8.51 -3.48 -19.23
C ILE A 154 8.27 -3.35 -20.74
N LEU A 155 7.24 -2.63 -21.18
CA LEU A 155 6.94 -2.46 -22.60
C LEU A 155 7.96 -1.54 -23.28
N ASN A 156 8.30 -0.41 -22.64
CA ASN A 156 9.35 0.48 -23.14
C ASN A 156 10.74 -0.17 -23.08
N PHE A 157 10.97 -1.06 -22.12
CA PHE A 157 12.20 -1.84 -22.07
C PHE A 157 12.26 -2.94 -23.15
N ALA A 158 11.12 -3.56 -23.47
CA ALA A 158 11.05 -4.74 -24.33
C ALA A 158 10.90 -4.43 -25.82
N VAL A 159 10.40 -3.24 -26.19
CA VAL A 159 10.24 -2.86 -27.60
C VAL A 159 11.58 -2.88 -28.36
N ASP A 160 12.68 -2.51 -27.67
CA ASP A 160 14.03 -2.49 -28.23
C ASP A 160 14.84 -3.77 -27.93
N LYS A 161 14.21 -4.82 -27.42
CA LYS A 161 14.88 -6.09 -27.04
C LYS A 161 14.20 -7.30 -27.67
N PRO A 162 14.43 -7.55 -28.97
CA PRO A 162 13.84 -8.67 -29.69
C PRO A 162 14.30 -10.04 -29.16
N GLU A 163 15.32 -10.09 -28.31
CA GLU A 163 15.76 -11.31 -27.63
C GLU A 163 14.89 -11.71 -26.43
N LEU A 164 14.02 -10.81 -25.93
CA LEU A 164 13.07 -11.18 -24.87
C LEU A 164 11.99 -12.10 -25.45
N ALA A 165 11.69 -13.16 -24.73
CA ALA A 165 10.81 -14.23 -25.21
C ALA A 165 9.32 -13.95 -25.02
N VAL A 166 8.97 -13.10 -24.05
CA VAL A 166 7.59 -12.87 -23.60
C VAL A 166 7.47 -11.53 -22.86
N ALA A 167 6.37 -10.80 -23.08
CA ALA A 167 5.98 -9.64 -22.28
C ALA A 167 4.54 -9.77 -21.77
N ILE A 168 4.34 -9.56 -20.47
CA ILE A 168 3.03 -9.71 -19.82
C ILE A 168 2.66 -8.42 -19.09
N PRO A 169 2.08 -7.43 -19.78
CA PRO A 169 1.50 -6.25 -19.14
C PRO A 169 0.17 -6.60 -18.46
N VAL A 170 0.06 -6.26 -17.17
CA VAL A 170 -1.17 -6.37 -16.37
C VAL A 170 -1.65 -4.97 -16.00
N SER A 171 -2.90 -4.63 -16.31
CA SER A 171 -3.51 -3.32 -16.00
C SER A 171 -2.67 -2.14 -16.49
N VAL A 172 -2.18 -2.22 -17.73
CA VAL A 172 -1.35 -1.17 -18.35
C VAL A 172 -2.12 0.15 -18.47
N ALA A 173 -1.47 1.27 -18.17
CA ALA A 173 -2.06 2.59 -18.28
C ALA A 173 -1.26 3.47 -19.26
N GLY A 174 -1.98 4.32 -19.99
CA GLY A 174 -1.41 5.20 -21.00
C GLY A 174 -1.00 4.46 -22.28
N ARG A 175 -0.65 5.24 -23.30
CA ARG A 175 -0.14 4.70 -24.56
C ARG A 175 1.26 4.13 -24.34
N GLN A 176 1.46 2.87 -24.70
CA GLN A 176 2.73 2.17 -24.56
C GLN A 176 3.20 1.67 -25.93
N PRO A 177 4.53 1.51 -26.12
CA PRO A 177 5.05 1.00 -27.37
C PRO A 177 4.78 -0.50 -27.53
N ALA A 178 4.32 -0.87 -28.72
CA ALA A 178 4.33 -2.23 -29.25
C ALA A 178 4.29 -2.16 -30.78
N THR A 179 4.82 -3.19 -31.42
CA THR A 179 4.78 -3.44 -32.86
C THR A 179 4.32 -4.88 -33.11
N PRO A 180 3.98 -5.25 -34.36
CA PRO A 180 3.70 -6.64 -34.70
C PRO A 180 4.85 -7.60 -34.34
N GLU A 181 6.09 -7.13 -34.34
CA GLU A 181 7.29 -7.91 -34.04
C GLU A 181 7.62 -7.91 -32.54
N ASN A 182 7.54 -6.76 -31.86
CA ASN A 182 8.00 -6.60 -30.47
C ASN A 182 6.96 -5.93 -29.56
N PRO A 183 6.86 -6.32 -28.28
CA PRO A 183 7.57 -7.43 -27.65
C PRO A 183 7.05 -8.81 -28.11
N LYS A 184 7.91 -9.83 -28.10
CA LYS A 184 7.49 -11.20 -28.44
C LYS A 184 6.48 -11.75 -27.43
N ASN A 185 5.62 -12.64 -27.92
CA ASN A 185 4.61 -13.40 -27.17
C ASN A 185 3.93 -12.57 -26.07
N MET A 186 3.07 -11.63 -26.45
CA MET A 186 2.48 -10.68 -25.51
C MET A 186 1.10 -11.12 -24.99
N LEU A 187 0.97 -11.24 -23.66
CA LEU A 187 -0.30 -11.46 -22.98
C LEU A 187 -0.73 -10.19 -22.25
N LEU A 188 -1.82 -9.56 -22.70
CA LEU A 188 -2.41 -8.39 -22.05
C LEU A 188 -3.53 -8.82 -21.11
N LEU A 189 -3.37 -8.55 -19.83
CA LEU A 189 -4.39 -8.85 -18.82
C LEU A 189 -4.97 -7.55 -18.25
N VAL A 190 -6.28 -7.44 -18.18
CA VAL A 190 -6.98 -6.30 -17.56
C VAL A 190 -8.20 -6.78 -16.78
N GLY A 191 -8.52 -6.13 -15.66
CA GLY A 191 -9.72 -6.43 -14.88
C GLY A 191 -10.96 -5.81 -15.52
N GLU A 192 -12.11 -6.48 -15.47
CA GLU A 192 -13.39 -5.92 -15.93
C GLU A 192 -13.75 -4.60 -15.22
N ARG A 193 -13.37 -4.47 -13.95
CA ARG A 193 -13.62 -3.30 -13.09
C ARG A 193 -12.37 -2.47 -12.87
N ASP A 194 -11.40 -2.59 -13.79
CA ASP A 194 -10.20 -1.77 -13.77
C ASP A 194 -10.54 -0.29 -14.03
N ILE A 195 -9.58 0.58 -13.76
CA ILE A 195 -9.73 2.03 -13.96
C ILE A 195 -9.91 2.28 -15.46
N PRO A 196 -10.81 3.20 -15.89
CA PRO A 196 -11.14 3.40 -17.31
C PRO A 196 -9.93 3.57 -18.25
N ILE A 197 -8.88 4.25 -17.78
CA ILE A 197 -7.65 4.42 -18.57
C ILE A 197 -6.95 3.10 -18.86
N CYS A 198 -7.00 2.11 -17.96
CA CYS A 198 -6.37 0.81 -18.16
C CYS A 198 -7.15 -0.02 -19.20
N LEU A 199 -8.48 0.03 -19.15
CA LEU A 199 -9.35 -0.62 -20.12
C LEU A 199 -9.11 -0.09 -21.54
N SER A 200 -9.03 1.24 -21.71
CA SER A 200 -8.75 1.84 -23.01
C SER A 200 -7.31 1.59 -23.48
N SER A 201 -6.34 1.66 -22.58
CA SER A 201 -4.92 1.42 -22.91
C SER A 201 -4.66 -0.03 -23.33
N ALA A 202 -5.34 -1.00 -22.72
CA ALA A 202 -5.22 -2.41 -23.11
C ALA A 202 -5.69 -2.65 -24.55
N LYS A 203 -6.80 -2.01 -24.97
CA LYS A 203 -7.26 -2.05 -26.37
C LYS A 203 -6.27 -1.40 -27.33
N GLN A 204 -5.79 -0.20 -27.00
CA GLN A 204 -4.80 0.52 -27.83
C GLN A 204 -3.50 -0.26 -27.98
N LEU A 205 -3.04 -0.92 -26.91
CA LEU A 205 -1.84 -1.74 -26.96
C LEU A 205 -2.04 -3.00 -27.82
N TYR A 206 -3.22 -3.63 -27.76
CA TYR A 206 -3.56 -4.75 -28.63
C TYR A 206 -3.58 -4.32 -30.10
N GLU A 207 -4.20 -3.18 -30.40
CA GLU A 207 -4.22 -2.61 -31.76
C GLU A 207 -2.81 -2.34 -32.27
N ALA A 208 -1.97 -1.66 -31.47
CA ALA A 208 -0.58 -1.40 -31.85
C ALA A 208 0.24 -2.68 -32.12
N ALA A 209 -0.04 -3.76 -31.38
CA ALA A 209 0.68 -5.02 -31.49
C ALA A 209 0.16 -5.97 -32.59
N THR A 210 -1.02 -5.72 -33.16
CA THR A 210 -1.68 -6.64 -34.10
C THR A 210 -2.13 -5.97 -35.40
N GLY A 211 -2.27 -4.64 -35.41
CA GLY A 211 -2.92 -3.89 -36.48
C GLY A 211 -4.45 -4.05 -36.52
N LEU A 212 -5.05 -4.74 -35.55
CA LEU A 212 -6.49 -4.97 -35.49
C LEU A 212 -7.17 -3.98 -34.54
N PRO A 213 -8.28 -3.35 -34.96
CA PRO A 213 -8.92 -2.29 -34.17
C PRO A 213 -9.58 -2.79 -32.89
N GLU A 214 -9.92 -4.09 -32.80
CA GLU A 214 -10.56 -4.66 -31.61
C GLU A 214 -9.92 -6.01 -31.23
N PRO A 215 -9.79 -6.29 -29.91
CA PRO A 215 -9.38 -7.60 -29.41
C PRO A 215 -10.24 -8.76 -29.88
N GLN A 216 -9.60 -9.84 -30.30
CA GLN A 216 -10.27 -11.08 -30.70
C GLN A 216 -10.38 -12.07 -29.53
N SER A 217 -11.35 -13.00 -29.61
CA SER A 217 -11.51 -14.09 -28.64
C SER A 217 -10.53 -15.24 -28.85
N THR A 218 -9.81 -15.25 -29.96
CA THR A 218 -8.82 -16.25 -30.36
C THR A 218 -7.40 -15.70 -30.28
N LEU A 219 -6.42 -16.60 -30.20
CA LEU A 219 -5.01 -16.25 -30.29
C LEU A 219 -4.72 -15.54 -31.63
N PHE A 220 -4.02 -14.42 -31.58
CA PHE A 220 -3.42 -13.80 -32.76
C PHE A 220 -1.96 -14.23 -32.88
N GLY A 221 -1.48 -14.54 -34.10
CA GLY A 221 -0.11 -14.99 -34.33
C GLY A 221 0.19 -16.39 -33.78
N ALA A 222 1.47 -16.70 -33.58
CA ALA A 222 1.93 -18.01 -33.11
C ALA A 222 3.13 -17.88 -32.14
N PHE A 223 3.29 -18.83 -31.22
CA PHE A 223 4.36 -18.80 -30.22
C PHE A 223 5.72 -19.08 -30.84
N GLU A 224 5.76 -19.96 -31.84
CA GLU A 224 6.95 -20.40 -32.57
C GLU A 224 7.62 -19.24 -33.31
N THR A 225 6.82 -18.30 -33.81
CA THR A 225 7.29 -17.09 -34.50
C THR A 225 7.46 -15.89 -33.56
N GLY A 226 7.14 -16.03 -32.26
CA GLY A 226 7.18 -14.93 -31.29
C GLY A 226 6.04 -13.90 -31.46
N THR A 227 5.10 -14.13 -32.36
CA THR A 227 4.02 -13.18 -32.71
C THR A 227 2.72 -13.46 -31.96
N ALA A 228 2.68 -14.43 -31.05
CA ALA A 228 1.51 -14.70 -30.22
C ALA A 228 1.06 -13.42 -29.48
N ARG A 229 -0.21 -13.04 -29.61
CA ARG A 229 -0.83 -11.92 -28.88
C ARG A 229 -2.19 -12.35 -28.37
N PHE A 230 -2.48 -12.04 -27.12
CA PHE A 230 -3.82 -12.25 -26.58
C PHE A 230 -4.19 -11.19 -25.56
N HIS A 231 -5.42 -10.68 -25.66
CA HIS A 231 -5.97 -9.72 -24.71
C HIS A 231 -7.12 -10.37 -23.93
N LYS A 232 -6.96 -10.45 -22.61
CA LYS A 232 -7.91 -11.08 -21.72
C LYS A 232 -8.46 -10.07 -20.71
N VAL A 233 -9.78 -9.92 -20.72
CA VAL A 233 -10.51 -9.22 -19.67
C VAL A 233 -10.93 -10.23 -18.60
N LEU A 234 -10.51 -10.01 -17.36
CA LEU A 234 -10.79 -10.91 -16.24
C LEU A 234 -12.00 -10.42 -15.43
N PRO A 235 -13.05 -11.25 -15.25
CA PRO A 235 -14.31 -10.81 -14.69
C PRO A 235 -14.21 -10.45 -13.20
N ARG A 236 -14.91 -9.39 -12.80
CA ARG A 236 -15.03 -8.90 -11.40
C ARG A 236 -13.75 -8.41 -10.75
N LEU A 237 -12.62 -8.42 -11.44
CA LEU A 237 -11.33 -7.95 -10.91
C LEU A 237 -11.17 -6.45 -11.18
N ASP A 238 -10.57 -5.76 -10.22
CA ASP A 238 -10.18 -4.35 -10.28
C ASP A 238 -8.66 -4.20 -10.39
N HIS A 239 -8.20 -2.95 -10.42
CA HIS A 239 -6.79 -2.58 -10.59
C HIS A 239 -5.83 -3.24 -9.57
N ILE A 240 -6.30 -3.51 -8.35
CA ILE A 240 -5.51 -4.07 -7.25
C ILE A 240 -5.78 -5.57 -7.10
N SER A 241 -7.04 -6.00 -7.18
CA SER A 241 -7.41 -7.40 -6.95
C SER A 241 -6.92 -8.34 -8.04
N ILE A 242 -6.64 -7.85 -9.25
CA ILE A 242 -6.11 -8.65 -10.36
C ILE A 242 -4.80 -9.38 -10.00
N MET A 243 -3.89 -8.73 -9.28
CA MET A 243 -2.61 -9.37 -8.90
C MET A 243 -2.75 -10.40 -7.77
N LEU A 244 -3.91 -10.39 -7.09
CA LEU A 244 -4.24 -11.31 -6.00
C LEU A 244 -5.17 -12.45 -6.47
N ALA A 245 -5.53 -12.48 -7.76
CA ALA A 245 -6.50 -13.43 -8.28
C ALA A 245 -5.82 -14.73 -8.76
N PRO A 246 -6.26 -15.91 -8.29
CA PRO A 246 -5.76 -17.19 -8.79
C PRO A 246 -5.98 -17.37 -10.30
N GLN A 247 -7.01 -16.75 -10.87
CA GLN A 247 -7.26 -16.74 -12.32
C GLN A 247 -6.15 -16.01 -13.08
N THR A 248 -5.69 -14.86 -12.60
CA THR A 248 -4.58 -14.13 -13.21
C THR A 248 -3.30 -14.95 -13.20
N ALA A 249 -2.98 -15.60 -12.07
CA ALA A 249 -1.83 -16.51 -12.02
C ALA A 249 -1.97 -17.67 -13.01
N GLN A 250 -3.17 -18.26 -13.15
CA GLN A 250 -3.42 -19.34 -14.10
C GLN A 250 -3.12 -18.92 -15.55
N GLU A 251 -3.68 -17.79 -16.01
CA GLU A 251 -3.50 -17.30 -17.39
C GLU A 251 -2.02 -17.02 -17.68
N ILE A 252 -1.29 -16.43 -16.72
CA ILE A 252 0.15 -16.16 -16.85
C ILE A 252 0.93 -17.47 -16.96
N ARG A 253 0.64 -18.46 -16.13
CA ARG A 253 1.32 -19.76 -16.17
C ARG A 253 1.06 -20.50 -17.48
N GLU A 254 -0.17 -20.50 -17.97
CA GLU A 254 -0.52 -21.14 -19.24
C GLU A 254 0.25 -20.48 -20.39
N TRP A 255 0.32 -19.16 -20.42
CA TRP A 255 1.07 -18.41 -21.43
C TRP A 255 2.58 -18.65 -21.37
N LEU A 256 3.16 -18.62 -20.16
CA LEU A 256 4.57 -18.94 -19.96
C LEU A 256 4.87 -20.41 -20.26
N GLY A 257 3.93 -21.31 -20.00
CA GLY A 257 4.02 -22.73 -20.33
C GLY A 257 4.13 -22.94 -21.83
N GLN A 258 3.28 -22.28 -22.62
CA GLN A 258 3.35 -22.31 -24.07
C GLN A 258 4.62 -21.64 -24.62
N THR A 259 5.02 -20.51 -24.04
CA THR A 259 6.20 -19.77 -24.52
C THR A 259 7.52 -20.51 -24.25
N PHE A 260 7.65 -21.18 -23.10
CA PHE A 260 8.89 -21.82 -22.68
C PHE A 260 8.87 -23.35 -22.75
N GLY A 261 7.79 -23.96 -23.24
CA GLY A 261 7.62 -25.41 -23.27
C GLY A 261 7.57 -26.05 -21.87
N LEU A 262 6.99 -25.35 -20.91
CA LEU A 262 6.87 -25.81 -19.52
C LEU A 262 5.46 -26.31 -19.24
N THR A 263 5.32 -27.37 -18.45
CA THR A 263 4.01 -27.85 -17.99
C THR A 263 3.49 -26.96 -16.86
N PRO A 264 2.35 -26.27 -17.02
CA PRO A 264 1.76 -25.48 -15.93
C PRO A 264 1.34 -26.38 -14.76
N GLY A 265 1.74 -26.03 -13.54
CA GLY A 265 1.25 -26.66 -12.31
C GLY A 265 -0.14 -26.13 -11.89
N ASP A 266 -0.62 -26.54 -10.71
CA ASP A 266 -1.83 -25.98 -10.08
C ASP A 266 -1.53 -24.71 -9.26
N ASN A 267 -2.56 -23.98 -8.79
CA ASN A 267 -2.42 -22.71 -8.04
C ASN A 267 -2.44 -22.88 -6.50
N LYS A 268 -2.06 -24.06 -6.00
CA LYS A 268 -2.14 -24.37 -4.57
C LYS A 268 -1.21 -23.48 -3.73
N ALA A 269 -0.07 -23.06 -4.26
CA ALA A 269 0.88 -22.24 -3.49
C ALA A 269 0.31 -20.86 -3.18
N MET A 270 -0.30 -20.19 -4.16
CA MET A 270 -0.96 -18.90 -4.07
C MET A 270 -2.19 -18.96 -3.20
N VAL A 271 -3.07 -19.96 -3.40
CA VAL A 271 -4.27 -20.13 -2.55
C VAL A 271 -3.87 -20.37 -1.10
N SER A 272 -2.87 -21.24 -0.86
CA SER A 272 -2.34 -21.48 0.49
C SER A 272 -1.74 -20.20 1.08
N ARG A 273 -0.96 -19.45 0.29
CA ARG A 273 -0.38 -18.17 0.70
C ARG A 273 -1.45 -17.17 1.09
N LEU A 274 -2.47 -16.96 0.25
CA LEU A 274 -3.58 -16.04 0.51
C LEU A 274 -4.31 -16.40 1.81
N ARG A 275 -4.59 -17.69 2.03
CA ARG A 275 -5.20 -18.16 3.29
C ARG A 275 -4.37 -17.79 4.51
N TRP A 276 -3.06 -18.05 4.47
CA TRP A 276 -2.18 -17.74 5.60
C TRP A 276 -1.90 -16.25 5.77
N THR A 277 -1.81 -15.49 4.68
CA THR A 277 -1.80 -14.02 4.69
C THR A 277 -3.05 -13.50 5.38
N GLY A 278 -4.24 -13.97 5.00
CA GLY A 278 -5.51 -13.61 5.63
C GLY A 278 -5.53 -13.94 7.13
N ALA A 279 -5.14 -15.16 7.51
CA ALA A 279 -5.07 -15.57 8.90
C ALA A 279 -4.13 -14.68 9.75
N GLY A 280 -2.95 -14.35 9.22
CA GLY A 280 -1.99 -13.49 9.92
C GLY A 280 -2.41 -12.02 9.98
N LEU A 281 -3.08 -11.50 8.94
CA LEU A 281 -3.68 -10.15 8.96
C LEU A 281 -4.79 -10.06 10.00
N ILE A 282 -5.72 -11.01 10.00
CA ILE A 282 -6.80 -11.09 11.00
C ILE A 282 -6.20 -11.21 12.40
N SER A 283 -5.20 -12.09 12.59
CA SER A 283 -4.54 -12.23 13.89
C SER A 283 -3.87 -10.94 14.34
N SER A 284 -3.11 -10.28 13.46
CA SER A 284 -2.45 -9.01 13.76
C SER A 284 -3.49 -7.95 14.16
N ILE A 285 -4.60 -7.89 13.42
CA ILE A 285 -5.68 -6.94 13.67
C ILE A 285 -6.34 -7.19 15.04
N LEU A 286 -6.76 -8.44 15.30
CA LEU A 286 -7.45 -8.80 16.52
C LEU A 286 -6.54 -8.73 17.76
N SER A 287 -5.24 -8.97 17.59
CA SER A 287 -4.26 -8.94 18.68
C SER A 287 -4.06 -7.55 19.29
N TYR A 288 -4.37 -6.49 18.55
CA TYR A 288 -4.29 -5.10 19.04
C TYR A 288 -5.16 -4.90 20.28
N LEU A 289 -6.38 -5.46 20.30
CA LEU A 289 -7.35 -5.24 21.37
C LEU A 289 -6.86 -5.73 22.75
N PRO A 290 -6.49 -7.02 22.93
CA PRO A 290 -5.96 -7.49 24.20
C PRO A 290 -4.64 -6.83 24.56
N PHE A 291 -3.77 -6.58 23.58
CA PHE A 291 -2.48 -5.92 23.81
C PHE A 291 -2.67 -4.52 24.38
N SER A 292 -3.52 -3.69 23.74
CA SER A 292 -3.73 -2.31 24.16
C SER A 292 -4.36 -2.23 25.56
N ALA A 293 -5.29 -3.14 25.89
CA ALA A 293 -5.91 -3.23 27.20
C ALA A 293 -4.92 -3.65 28.29
N LEU A 294 -4.06 -4.65 28.02
CA LEU A 294 -3.02 -5.10 28.94
C LEU A 294 -1.98 -4.00 29.17
N LEU A 295 -1.49 -3.38 28.10
CA LEU A 295 -0.50 -2.31 28.17
C LEU A 295 -1.02 -1.12 28.99
N THR A 296 -2.24 -0.66 28.69
CA THR A 296 -2.89 0.43 29.45
C THR A 296 -2.98 0.11 30.94
N ARG A 297 -3.33 -1.15 31.28
CA ARG A 297 -3.40 -1.62 32.67
C ARG A 297 -2.03 -1.69 33.34
N MET A 298 -1.01 -2.21 32.65
CA MET A 298 0.36 -2.33 33.17
C MET A 298 0.97 -0.96 33.45
N LEU A 299 0.67 0.04 32.62
CA LEU A 299 1.11 1.42 32.82
C LEU A 299 0.30 2.18 33.87
N GLY A 300 -0.73 1.57 34.47
CA GLY A 300 -1.58 2.22 35.48
C GLY A 300 -2.46 3.35 34.92
N LEU A 301 -2.68 3.40 33.61
CA LEU A 301 -3.37 4.51 32.91
C LEU A 301 -4.89 4.31 32.83
N LYS A 302 -5.48 3.52 33.73
CA LYS A 302 -6.94 3.29 33.74
C LYS A 302 -7.66 4.56 34.20
N ALA A 303 -8.66 4.99 33.44
CA ALA A 303 -9.52 6.09 33.86
C ALA A 303 -10.72 5.59 34.68
N ALA A 304 -11.08 6.35 35.71
CA ALA A 304 -12.39 6.24 36.36
C ALA A 304 -13.51 6.56 35.34
N PRO A 305 -14.72 5.98 35.48
CA PRO A 305 -15.85 6.33 34.62
C PRO A 305 -16.18 7.81 34.79
N ALA A 306 -15.77 8.64 33.83
CA ALA A 306 -16.14 10.04 33.80
C ALA A 306 -17.61 10.16 33.35
N LYS A 307 -18.44 10.86 34.11
CA LYS A 307 -19.64 11.51 33.60
C LYS A 307 -19.18 12.64 32.67
N ALA A 308 -18.76 12.31 31.45
CA ALA A 308 -18.42 13.34 30.48
C ALA A 308 -19.69 14.15 30.18
N PRO A 309 -19.65 15.49 30.23
CA PRO A 309 -20.80 16.31 29.87
C PRO A 309 -21.20 16.00 28.42
N GLN A 310 -22.43 15.54 28.22
CA GLN A 310 -22.96 15.28 26.89
C GLN A 310 -23.15 16.61 26.17
N LEU A 311 -22.53 16.76 25.00
CA LEU A 311 -22.74 17.92 24.14
C LEU A 311 -24.18 17.90 23.61
N ALA A 312 -24.82 19.07 23.56
CA ALA A 312 -26.12 19.24 22.94
C ALA A 312 -26.09 18.80 21.46
N PHE A 313 -27.11 18.05 21.02
CA PHE A 313 -27.21 17.45 19.69
C PHE A 313 -26.93 18.44 18.53
N LYS A 314 -27.44 19.68 18.62
CA LYS A 314 -27.20 20.74 17.61
C LYS A 314 -25.73 21.12 17.46
N ASN A 315 -24.97 21.15 18.56
CA ASN A 315 -23.53 21.46 18.53
C ASN A 315 -22.72 20.30 17.93
N ASN A 316 -23.21 19.06 18.06
CA ASN A 316 -22.57 17.89 17.44
C ASN A 316 -22.75 17.89 15.92
N LEU A 317 -23.93 18.25 15.40
CA LEU A 317 -24.15 18.37 13.96
C LEU A 317 -23.27 19.45 13.31
N ALA A 318 -23.17 20.62 13.96
CA ALA A 318 -22.28 21.69 13.47
C ALA A 318 -20.80 21.27 13.51
N ALA A 319 -20.37 20.55 14.56
CA ALA A 319 -19.01 20.03 14.65
C ALA A 319 -18.70 18.95 13.59
N ILE A 320 -19.67 18.07 13.29
CA ILE A 320 -19.58 17.10 12.16
C ILE A 320 -19.42 17.85 10.84
N GLY A 321 -20.24 18.89 10.61
CA GLY A 321 -20.15 19.73 9.42
C GLY A 321 -18.78 20.38 9.25
N VAL A 322 -18.24 21.00 10.32
CA VAL A 322 -16.90 21.61 10.31
C VAL A 322 -15.82 20.58 9.94
N LEU A 323 -15.78 19.44 10.62
CA LEU A 323 -14.76 18.40 10.39
C LEU A 323 -14.91 17.73 9.01
N GLY A 324 -16.15 17.64 8.51
CA GLY A 324 -16.46 17.11 7.18
C GLY A 324 -16.02 18.06 6.06
N VAL A 325 -16.22 19.37 6.23
CA VAL A 325 -15.94 20.41 5.22
C VAL A 325 -14.47 20.86 5.20
N ALA A 326 -13.77 20.84 6.35
CA ALA A 326 -12.40 21.31 6.45
C ALA A 326 -11.41 20.65 5.44
N PRO A 327 -11.49 19.33 5.16
CA PRO A 327 -10.68 18.71 4.11
C PRO A 327 -10.93 19.29 2.71
N PHE A 328 -12.19 19.49 2.32
CA PHE A 328 -12.53 20.09 1.02
C PHE A 328 -12.05 21.53 0.90
N ALA A 329 -12.23 22.33 1.96
CA ALA A 329 -11.71 23.70 2.00
C ALA A 329 -10.17 23.72 1.86
N SER A 330 -9.49 22.75 2.47
CA SER A 330 -8.03 22.61 2.35
C SER A 330 -7.59 22.31 0.92
N VAL A 331 -8.30 21.43 0.21
CA VAL A 331 -8.03 21.14 -1.21
C VAL A 331 -8.16 22.42 -2.06
N LEU A 332 -9.22 23.20 -1.87
CA LEU A 332 -9.47 24.43 -2.62
C LEU A 332 -8.43 25.51 -2.35
N LEU A 333 -8.00 25.67 -1.09
CA LEU A 333 -6.97 26.63 -0.72
C LEU A 333 -5.60 26.22 -1.26
N LEU A 334 -5.23 24.94 -1.13
CA LEU A 334 -3.94 24.43 -1.63
C LEU A 334 -3.85 24.40 -3.15
N HIS A 335 -4.97 24.48 -3.86
CA HIS A 335 -4.95 24.67 -5.31
C HIS A 335 -4.23 25.97 -5.72
N LYS A 336 -4.30 27.02 -4.88
CA LYS A 336 -3.77 28.36 -5.16
C LYS A 336 -2.40 28.66 -4.53
N LEU A 337 -1.94 27.83 -3.60
CA LEU A 337 -0.73 28.10 -2.82
C LEU A 337 0.49 27.39 -3.40
N LYS A 338 1.65 28.08 -3.38
CA LYS A 338 2.95 27.42 -3.56
C LYS A 338 3.22 26.54 -2.34
N LYS A 339 3.71 25.32 -2.57
CA LYS A 339 3.89 24.31 -1.53
C LYS A 339 5.34 24.37 -1.02
N PRO A 340 5.58 24.32 0.30
CA PRO A 340 6.93 24.20 0.83
C PRO A 340 7.48 22.78 0.60
N HIS A 341 8.78 22.67 0.31
CA HIS A 341 9.49 21.39 0.27
C HIS A 341 9.85 20.92 1.67
N LEU A 342 8.93 20.21 2.30
CA LEU A 342 9.03 19.73 3.68
C LEU A 342 9.44 18.25 3.74
N VAL A 343 8.95 17.42 2.82
CA VAL A 343 9.11 15.97 2.87
C VAL A 343 9.49 15.39 1.50
N SER A 344 10.44 14.45 1.51
CA SER A 344 10.95 13.80 0.28
C SER A 344 10.05 12.65 -0.19
N LEU A 345 8.76 12.92 -0.42
CA LEU A 345 7.83 11.96 -1.00
C LEU A 345 7.04 12.61 -2.12
N VAL A 346 6.88 11.87 -3.23
CA VAL A 346 5.60 11.56 -3.85
C VAL A 346 4.35 12.30 -3.35
N LEU A 347 4.05 13.56 -3.72
CA LEU A 347 2.90 14.33 -3.18
C LEU A 347 2.91 14.56 -1.66
N GLY A 348 4.01 14.25 -0.99
CA GLY A 348 4.17 14.33 0.46
C GLY A 348 4.00 15.75 0.97
N ASP A 349 4.56 16.75 0.29
CA ASP A 349 4.39 18.16 0.66
C ASP A 349 2.93 18.59 0.58
N TYR A 350 2.23 18.10 -0.46
CA TYR A 350 0.80 18.33 -0.60
C TYR A 350 0.02 17.67 0.54
N LEU A 351 0.33 16.41 0.90
CA LEU A 351 -0.31 15.71 2.00
C LEU A 351 -0.03 16.38 3.35
N ALA A 352 1.22 16.76 3.62
CA ALA A 352 1.62 17.47 4.83
C ALA A 352 0.83 18.77 4.98
N ALA A 353 0.81 19.60 3.94
CA ALA A 353 0.06 20.85 3.92
C ALA A 353 -1.46 20.61 4.04
N PHE A 354 -2.00 19.60 3.34
CA PHE A 354 -3.41 19.22 3.39
C PHE A 354 -3.85 18.85 4.79
N PHE A 355 -3.10 18.00 5.48
CA PHE A 355 -3.44 17.60 6.85
C PHE A 355 -3.26 18.73 7.86
N ALA A 356 -2.19 19.52 7.74
CA ALA A 356 -1.96 20.66 8.61
C ALA A 356 -3.07 21.71 8.47
N LEU A 357 -3.45 22.05 7.24
CA LEU A 357 -4.52 23.00 6.96
C LEU A 357 -5.89 22.46 7.37
N SER A 358 -6.18 21.18 7.09
CA SER A 358 -7.42 20.52 7.53
C SER A 358 -7.55 20.56 9.04
N GLY A 359 -6.46 20.30 9.76
CA GLY A 359 -6.41 20.38 11.22
C GLY A 359 -6.62 21.80 11.74
N LEU A 360 -5.95 22.79 11.15
CA LEU A 360 -6.11 24.21 11.51
C LEU A 360 -7.56 24.68 11.32
N LEU A 361 -8.13 24.45 10.14
CA LEU A 361 -9.52 24.81 9.81
C LEU A 361 -10.52 24.10 10.72
N SER A 362 -10.25 22.84 11.07
CA SER A 362 -11.06 22.08 12.01
C SER A 362 -11.08 22.74 13.39
N TRP A 363 -9.92 23.11 13.94
CA TRP A 363 -9.84 23.79 15.23
C TRP A 363 -10.45 25.18 15.22
N MET A 364 -10.25 25.97 14.15
CA MET A 364 -10.89 27.28 13.99
C MET A 364 -12.41 27.16 13.96
N GLY A 365 -12.95 26.25 13.15
CA GLY A 365 -14.39 26.03 13.08
C GLY A 365 -14.98 25.51 14.39
N LEU A 366 -14.28 24.60 15.08
CA LEU A 366 -14.69 24.13 16.41
C LEU A 366 -14.68 25.24 17.46
N ALA A 367 -13.71 26.16 17.42
CA ALA A 367 -13.66 27.31 18.31
C ALA A 367 -14.87 28.23 18.12
N VAL A 368 -15.28 28.47 16.87
CA VAL A 368 -16.48 29.24 16.52
C VAL A 368 -17.75 28.53 16.99
N VAL A 369 -17.93 27.25 16.62
CA VAL A 369 -19.13 26.46 16.99
C VAL A 369 -19.28 26.35 18.51
N ARG A 370 -18.16 26.23 19.24
CA ARG A 370 -18.15 26.10 20.71
C ARG A 370 -18.05 27.44 21.44
N ARG A 371 -18.08 28.57 20.72
CA ARG A 371 -17.96 29.94 21.28
C ARG A 371 -16.77 30.10 22.23
N GLY A 372 -15.62 29.51 21.88
CA GLY A 372 -14.39 29.58 22.69
C GLY A 372 -14.40 28.77 23.99
N LYS A 373 -15.48 28.05 24.34
CA LYS A 373 -15.57 27.22 25.57
C LYS A 373 -14.88 25.85 25.42
N LEU A 374 -13.67 25.81 24.88
CA LEU A 374 -12.86 24.62 24.69
C LEU A 374 -11.79 24.53 25.79
N ASN A 375 -12.17 24.10 26.99
CA ASN A 375 -11.22 23.88 28.06
C ASN A 375 -10.48 22.55 27.87
N LEU A 376 -9.18 22.56 27.59
CA LEU A 376 -8.35 21.35 27.44
C LEU A 376 -8.45 20.38 28.65
N SER A 377 -8.61 20.92 29.85
CA SER A 377 -8.82 20.18 31.11
C SER A 377 -10.16 19.45 31.19
N ASP A 378 -11.16 19.89 30.42
CA ASP A 378 -12.44 19.19 30.27
C ASP A 378 -12.35 18.11 29.18
N ILE A 379 -11.24 18.08 28.41
CA ILE A 379 -11.14 17.30 27.17
C ILE A 379 -10.34 16.00 27.33
N SER A 380 -9.26 15.98 28.12
CA SER A 380 -8.40 14.77 28.31
C SER A 380 -8.39 14.32 29.77
N ALA A 381 -8.75 13.06 30.04
CA ALA A 381 -8.61 12.46 31.38
C ALA A 381 -7.15 12.45 31.87
N GLY A 382 -6.17 12.37 30.95
CA GLY A 382 -4.74 12.44 31.26
C GLY A 382 -4.26 13.83 31.68
N ALA A 383 -5.01 14.89 31.38
CA ALA A 383 -4.64 16.27 31.69
C ALA A 383 -4.57 16.57 33.20
N LYS A 384 -5.22 15.75 34.04
CA LYS A 384 -5.21 15.88 35.52
C LYS A 384 -4.11 15.06 36.21
N GLY A 385 -3.36 14.25 35.46
CA GLY A 385 -2.26 13.44 35.99
C GLY A 385 -0.95 14.23 36.17
N SER A 386 0.03 13.60 36.80
CA SER A 386 1.40 14.14 36.88
C SER A 386 2.01 14.34 35.48
N THR A 387 3.05 15.17 35.36
CA THR A 387 3.79 15.36 34.10
C THR A 387 4.23 14.04 33.47
N ARG A 388 4.68 13.09 34.30
CA ARG A 388 5.03 11.72 33.85
C ARG A 388 3.83 10.97 33.28
N ALA A 389 2.66 11.04 33.93
CA ALA A 389 1.45 10.39 33.43
C ALA A 389 0.99 11.00 32.08
N LYS A 390 1.10 12.32 31.92
CA LYS A 390 0.83 13.01 30.65
C LYS A 390 1.75 12.53 29.53
N LEU A 391 3.06 12.51 29.76
CA LEU A 391 4.03 12.02 28.78
C LEU A 391 3.78 10.55 28.40
N LEU A 392 3.49 9.70 29.38
CA LEU A 392 3.15 8.30 29.13
C LEU A 392 1.86 8.16 28.32
N ASN A 393 0.81 8.93 28.60
CA ASN A 393 -0.47 8.79 27.91
C ASN A 393 -0.49 9.43 26.52
N TRP A 394 0.19 10.57 26.35
CA TRP A 394 0.15 11.36 25.12
C TRP A 394 1.25 11.01 24.12
N VAL A 395 2.36 10.44 24.58
CA VAL A 395 3.49 10.06 23.72
C VAL A 395 3.83 8.58 23.86
N GLY A 396 4.07 8.11 25.09
CA GLY A 396 4.57 6.75 25.33
C GLY A 396 3.60 5.65 24.86
N LEU A 397 2.33 5.74 25.24
CA LEU A 397 1.31 4.75 24.91
C LEU A 397 0.98 4.73 23.41
N PRO A 398 0.69 5.86 22.73
CA PRO A 398 0.50 5.87 21.27
C PRO A 398 1.68 5.29 20.51
N LEU A 399 2.91 5.65 20.90
CA LEU A 399 4.13 5.12 20.28
C LEU A 399 4.26 3.61 20.50
N ALA A 400 4.02 3.11 21.72
CA ALA A 400 4.07 1.68 22.01
C ALA A 400 3.00 0.88 21.23
N LEU A 401 1.79 1.42 21.10
CA LEU A 401 0.72 0.83 20.29
C LEU A 401 1.10 0.82 18.80
N TRP A 402 1.69 1.91 18.29
CA TRP A 402 2.18 1.95 16.92
C TRP A 402 3.33 0.96 16.70
N VAL A 403 4.31 0.88 17.60
CA VAL A 403 5.41 -0.10 17.53
C VAL A 403 4.86 -1.53 17.48
N TYR A 404 3.84 -1.83 18.28
CA TYR A 404 3.17 -3.13 18.25
C TYR A 404 2.48 -3.39 16.90
N SER A 405 1.75 -2.41 16.36
CA SER A 405 1.14 -2.51 15.03
C SER A 405 2.20 -2.67 13.93
N TYR A 406 3.32 -1.96 13.99
CA TYR A 406 4.44 -2.12 13.08
C TYR A 406 5.07 -3.52 13.17
N ALA A 407 5.27 -4.03 14.38
CA ALA A 407 5.86 -5.35 14.62
C ALA A 407 4.95 -6.50 14.16
N THR A 408 3.65 -6.42 14.43
CA THR A 408 2.69 -7.48 14.11
C THR A 408 2.19 -7.39 12.69
N LEU A 409 1.70 -6.23 12.24
CA LEU A 409 1.17 -6.02 10.90
C LEU A 409 2.28 -5.70 9.89
N GLY A 410 3.15 -4.75 10.19
CA GLY A 410 4.18 -4.27 9.26
C GLY A 410 5.21 -5.35 8.88
N ARG A 411 5.85 -5.97 9.88
CA ARG A 411 6.86 -7.02 9.63
C ARG A 411 6.26 -8.29 9.06
N PHE A 412 5.07 -8.69 9.50
CA PHE A 412 4.34 -9.82 8.88
C PHE A 412 4.04 -9.54 7.41
N SER A 413 3.52 -8.33 7.10
CA SER A 413 3.18 -7.92 5.74
C SER A 413 4.37 -8.06 4.80
N ARG A 414 5.59 -7.69 5.22
CA ARG A 414 6.80 -7.83 4.39
C ARG A 414 7.06 -9.27 3.95
N ARG A 415 6.72 -10.26 4.78
CA ARG A 415 6.85 -11.67 4.40
C ARG A 415 5.70 -12.14 3.50
N SER A 416 4.50 -11.59 3.72
CA SER A 416 3.25 -12.14 3.21
C SER A 416 2.72 -11.46 1.93
N TRP A 417 2.79 -10.12 1.83
CA TRP A 417 2.13 -9.38 0.75
C TRP A 417 2.70 -7.98 0.41
N PHE A 418 3.34 -7.25 1.34
CA PHE A 418 3.75 -5.86 1.12
C PHE A 418 4.76 -5.36 2.14
N SER A 419 5.73 -4.54 1.75
CA SER A 419 6.67 -3.92 2.70
C SER A 419 6.20 -2.53 3.17
N PHE A 420 5.90 -2.39 4.47
CA PHE A 420 5.65 -1.10 5.14
C PHE A 420 6.90 -0.57 5.86
N ALA A 421 8.10 -0.93 5.40
CA ALA A 421 9.34 -0.56 6.05
C ALA A 421 9.63 0.95 5.94
N LEU A 422 10.13 1.54 7.02
CA LEU A 422 10.59 2.93 7.05
C LEU A 422 12.11 2.97 6.88
N ASN A 423 12.59 2.96 5.63
CA ASN A 423 14.00 3.05 5.29
C ASN A 423 14.40 4.48 4.88
N GLY A 424 15.68 4.82 5.08
CA GLY A 424 16.28 6.05 4.56
C GLY A 424 15.48 7.33 4.83
N LYS A 425 15.10 8.04 3.77
CA LYS A 425 14.31 9.28 3.83
C LYS A 425 12.92 9.06 4.47
N ARG A 426 12.30 7.88 4.33
CA ARG A 426 10.95 7.58 4.88
C ARG A 426 10.89 7.68 6.41
N ALA A 427 11.95 7.25 7.09
CA ALA A 427 12.05 7.33 8.54
C ALA A 427 12.10 8.79 9.05
N ARG A 428 12.62 9.72 8.23
CA ARG A 428 12.64 11.16 8.52
C ARG A 428 11.31 11.83 8.16
N THR A 429 10.65 11.36 7.10
CA THR A 429 9.35 11.88 6.67
C THR A 429 8.21 11.55 7.63
N MET A 430 8.19 10.35 8.21
CA MET A 430 7.13 9.92 9.12
C MET A 430 6.87 10.89 10.30
N PRO A 431 7.85 11.33 11.09
CA PRO A 431 7.60 12.26 12.20
C PRO A 431 7.08 13.62 11.71
N MET A 432 7.54 14.11 10.56
CA MET A 432 7.05 15.36 9.96
C MET A 432 5.56 15.24 9.57
N LEU A 433 5.19 14.16 8.86
CA LEU A 433 3.80 13.91 8.51
C LEU A 433 2.92 13.67 9.74
N THR A 434 3.47 13.04 10.79
CA THR A 434 2.76 12.87 12.07
C THR A 434 2.44 14.23 12.67
N ALA A 435 3.41 15.15 12.71
CA ALA A 435 3.19 16.50 13.23
C ALA A 435 2.13 17.26 12.42
N CYS A 436 2.10 17.12 11.10
CA CYS A 436 1.09 17.74 10.24
C CYS A 436 -0.31 17.12 10.38
N ALA A 437 -0.39 15.80 10.59
CA ALA A 437 -1.66 15.07 10.73
C ALA A 437 -2.27 15.17 12.13
N LEU A 438 -1.44 15.34 13.16
CA LEU A 438 -1.85 15.35 14.55
C LEU A 438 -3.00 16.34 14.85
N PRO A 439 -2.99 17.60 14.39
CA PRO A 439 -4.05 18.54 14.71
C PRO A 439 -5.44 18.10 14.23
N TYR A 440 -5.54 17.49 13.04
CA TYR A 440 -6.80 17.00 12.51
C TYR A 440 -7.34 15.82 13.33
N PHE A 441 -6.51 14.81 13.60
CA PHE A 441 -6.95 13.66 14.38
C PHE A 441 -7.28 14.03 15.83
N LEU A 442 -6.54 14.95 16.46
CA LEU A 442 -6.91 15.47 17.77
C LEU A 442 -8.28 16.18 17.74
N ALA A 443 -8.57 16.98 16.72
CA ALA A 443 -9.87 17.65 16.59
C ALA A 443 -11.03 16.64 16.41
N SER A 444 -10.82 15.62 15.58
CA SER A 444 -11.79 14.54 15.34
C SER A 444 -12.06 13.74 16.62
N GLU A 445 -11.00 13.24 17.26
CA GLU A 445 -11.09 12.41 18.45
C GLU A 445 -11.66 13.18 19.66
N ALA A 446 -11.28 14.45 19.83
CA ALA A 446 -11.84 15.34 20.87
C ALA A 446 -13.35 15.57 20.70
N THR A 447 -13.86 15.47 19.47
CA THR A 447 -15.27 15.70 19.15
C THR A 447 -16.08 14.42 19.32
N PHE A 448 -15.63 13.32 18.73
CA PHE A 448 -16.48 12.14 18.55
C PHE A 448 -16.39 11.11 19.67
N ARG A 449 -15.26 10.98 20.37
CA ARG A 449 -15.11 9.97 21.43
C ARG A 449 -15.95 10.26 22.69
N ARG A 450 -16.55 11.44 22.74
CA ARG A 450 -17.46 11.87 23.80
C ARG A 450 -18.93 11.60 23.49
N MET A 451 -19.25 11.26 22.25
CA MET A 451 -20.62 10.95 21.85
C MET A 451 -21.03 9.56 22.37
N PRO A 452 -22.30 9.38 22.77
CA PRO A 452 -22.76 8.11 23.31
C PRO A 452 -22.89 7.02 22.25
N GLY A 453 -22.61 5.78 22.64
CA GLY A 453 -22.87 4.60 21.82
C GLY A 453 -22.09 4.56 20.51
N PHE A 454 -22.75 4.06 19.46
CA PHE A 454 -22.16 3.90 18.11
C PHE A 454 -22.11 5.22 17.32
N SER A 455 -22.86 6.25 17.74
CA SER A 455 -22.96 7.52 17.02
C SER A 455 -21.61 8.23 16.83
N GLY A 456 -20.74 8.20 17.86
CA GLY A 456 -19.39 8.77 17.76
C GLY A 456 -18.48 8.00 16.80
N TYR A 457 -18.61 6.68 16.74
CA TYR A 457 -17.87 5.87 15.76
C TYR A 457 -18.30 6.24 14.34
N THR A 458 -19.61 6.21 14.05
CA THR A 458 -20.14 6.55 12.74
C THR A 458 -19.76 7.96 12.32
N ALA A 459 -19.88 8.94 13.21
CA ALA A 459 -19.52 10.33 12.91
C ALA A 459 -18.02 10.49 12.61
N SER A 460 -17.13 9.88 13.40
CA SER A 460 -15.68 9.94 13.14
C SER A 460 -15.33 9.28 11.80
N THR A 461 -15.89 8.12 11.51
CA THR A 461 -15.68 7.40 10.24
C THR A 461 -16.15 8.22 9.05
N LEU A 462 -17.33 8.84 9.12
CA LEU A 462 -17.84 9.70 8.05
C LEU A 462 -16.92 10.90 7.79
N THR A 463 -16.37 11.52 8.84
CA THR A 463 -15.38 12.60 8.65
C THR A 463 -14.06 12.12 8.06
N LYS A 464 -13.59 10.91 8.42
CA LYS A 464 -12.41 10.33 7.79
C LYS A 464 -12.66 9.95 6.32
N PHE A 465 -13.87 9.54 5.96
CA PHE A 465 -14.27 9.38 4.55
C PHE A 465 -14.30 10.71 3.79
N SER A 466 -14.57 11.83 4.47
CA SER A 466 -14.47 13.15 3.84
C SER A 466 -13.02 13.51 3.49
N LEU A 467 -12.02 13.02 4.24
CA LEU A 467 -10.61 13.11 3.82
C LEU A 467 -10.41 12.41 2.47
N THR A 468 -10.80 11.13 2.35
CA THR A 468 -10.68 10.38 1.09
C THR A 468 -11.44 11.06 -0.05
N ALA A 469 -12.68 11.46 0.18
CA ALA A 469 -13.51 12.12 -0.84
C ALA A 469 -12.90 13.45 -1.29
N SER A 470 -12.36 14.25 -0.37
CA SER A 470 -11.65 15.49 -0.73
C SER A 470 -10.37 15.21 -1.53
N MET A 471 -9.63 14.15 -1.22
CA MET A 471 -8.47 13.73 -2.02
C MET A 471 -8.88 13.29 -3.43
N MET A 472 -10.04 12.65 -3.59
CA MET A 472 -10.58 12.33 -4.91
C MET A 472 -10.97 13.60 -5.69
N VAL A 473 -11.50 14.62 -5.03
CA VAL A 473 -11.72 15.94 -5.67
C VAL A 473 -10.39 16.54 -6.10
N ALA A 474 -9.37 16.48 -5.24
CA ALA A 474 -8.04 16.99 -5.53
C ALA A 474 -7.42 16.29 -6.76
N ALA A 475 -7.58 14.96 -6.85
CA ALA A 475 -7.21 14.15 -8.01
C ALA A 475 -7.86 14.64 -9.32
N ARG A 476 -9.13 15.07 -9.29
CA ARG A 476 -9.83 15.60 -10.47
C ARG A 476 -9.44 17.04 -10.83
N LEU A 477 -8.88 17.80 -9.89
CA LEU A 477 -8.49 19.19 -10.12
C LEU A 477 -7.10 19.32 -10.75
N LYS A 478 -6.21 18.33 -10.54
CA LYS A 478 -4.86 18.30 -11.10
C LYS A 478 -4.49 16.87 -11.46
N ASP A 479 -4.07 16.65 -12.71
CA ASP A 479 -3.70 15.33 -13.21
C ASP A 479 -2.59 14.66 -12.39
N GLU A 480 -1.74 15.45 -11.74
CA GLU A 480 -0.67 14.99 -10.85
C GLU A 480 -1.15 14.11 -9.69
N GLN A 481 -2.42 14.25 -9.32
CA GLN A 481 -3.02 13.63 -8.15
C GLN A 481 -3.91 12.45 -8.52
N ASN A 482 -4.02 12.10 -9.82
CA ASN A 482 -4.90 11.03 -10.30
C ASN A 482 -4.60 9.67 -9.65
N PHE A 483 -3.35 9.37 -9.33
CA PHE A 483 -3.00 8.10 -8.68
C PHE A 483 -3.48 8.02 -7.21
N LEU A 484 -3.84 9.14 -6.56
CA LEU A 484 -4.49 9.12 -5.24
C LEU A 484 -5.82 8.36 -5.26
N ALA A 485 -6.49 8.30 -6.41
CA ALA A 485 -7.73 7.53 -6.56
C ALA A 485 -7.54 6.04 -6.29
N ILE A 486 -6.35 5.48 -6.62
CA ILE A 486 -6.01 4.07 -6.36
C ILE A 486 -5.97 3.79 -4.86
N LEU A 487 -5.55 4.78 -4.06
CA LEU A 487 -5.42 4.67 -2.60
C LEU A 487 -6.74 4.90 -1.86
N ALA A 488 -7.79 5.39 -2.53
CA ALA A 488 -9.03 5.76 -1.87
C ALA A 488 -9.67 4.58 -1.11
N MET A 489 -9.76 3.40 -1.74
CA MET A 489 -10.33 2.22 -1.11
C MET A 489 -9.45 1.68 0.04
N PRO A 490 -8.13 1.42 -0.16
CA PRO A 490 -7.26 0.99 0.95
C PRO A 490 -7.25 1.96 2.14
N MET A 491 -7.25 3.27 1.89
CA MET A 491 -7.26 4.27 2.96
C MET A 491 -8.58 4.33 3.70
N SER A 492 -9.71 4.17 3.00
CA SER A 492 -11.02 4.10 3.65
C SER A 492 -11.13 2.87 4.57
N LEU A 493 -10.57 1.72 4.16
CA LEU A 493 -10.50 0.54 5.02
C LEU A 493 -9.58 0.76 6.23
N ALA A 494 -8.43 1.44 6.02
CA ALA A 494 -7.54 1.80 7.13
C ALA A 494 -8.25 2.72 8.14
N TYR A 495 -9.05 3.70 7.67
CA TYR A 495 -9.80 4.59 8.56
C TYR A 495 -10.84 3.86 9.41
N LEU A 496 -11.55 2.88 8.84
CA LEU A 496 -12.46 2.03 9.62
C LEU A 496 -11.71 1.29 10.75
N LEU A 497 -10.55 0.73 10.43
CA LEU A 497 -9.72 0.02 11.39
C LEU A 497 -9.17 0.96 12.48
N MET A 498 -8.66 2.12 12.09
CA MET A 498 -8.18 3.16 13.00
C MET A 498 -9.29 3.60 13.96
N ASP A 499 -10.50 3.86 13.45
CA ASP A 499 -11.64 4.23 14.29
C ASP A 499 -12.06 3.18 15.29
N TRP A 500 -11.98 1.91 14.88
CA TRP A 500 -12.29 0.80 15.77
C TRP A 500 -11.26 0.69 16.90
N TYR A 501 -9.97 0.81 16.56
CA TYR A 501 -8.87 0.83 17.53
C TYR A 501 -8.92 2.03 18.47
N ALA A 502 -9.21 3.21 17.95
CA ALA A 502 -9.37 4.43 18.73
C ALA A 502 -10.58 4.32 19.67
N LEU A 503 -11.73 3.82 19.21
CA LEU A 503 -12.89 3.56 20.08
C LEU A 503 -12.54 2.58 21.21
N TRP A 504 -11.87 1.48 20.86
CA TRP A 504 -11.44 0.48 21.82
C TRP A 504 -10.49 1.06 22.86
N GLN A 505 -9.44 1.75 22.42
CA GLN A 505 -8.42 2.33 23.29
C GLN A 505 -9.00 3.43 24.19
N TYR A 506 -9.86 4.29 23.65
CA TYR A 506 -10.54 5.32 24.43
C TYR A 506 -11.39 4.73 25.56
N ARG A 507 -12.00 3.55 25.38
CA ARG A 507 -12.72 2.87 26.46
C ARG A 507 -11.81 2.43 27.61
N GLN A 508 -10.51 2.24 27.37
CA GLN A 508 -9.53 1.80 28.37
C GLN A 508 -9.00 2.95 29.23
N ASN A 509 -8.60 4.08 28.61
CA ASN A 509 -7.92 5.19 29.29
C ASN A 509 -8.68 6.53 29.25
N ARG A 510 -9.80 6.62 28.52
CA ARG A 510 -10.62 7.83 28.34
C ARG A 510 -9.82 9.07 27.92
N ASP A 511 -8.76 8.88 27.14
CA ASP A 511 -7.91 9.95 26.63
C ASP A 511 -7.93 9.99 25.10
N PHE A 512 -8.52 11.06 24.56
CA PHE A 512 -8.60 11.28 23.12
C PHE A 512 -7.24 11.69 22.51
N VAL A 513 -6.32 12.22 23.33
CA VAL A 513 -4.98 12.59 22.85
C VAL A 513 -4.21 11.34 22.46
N THR A 514 -4.35 10.27 23.26
CA THR A 514 -3.76 8.97 22.96
C THR A 514 -4.25 8.45 21.62
N THR A 515 -5.57 8.48 21.38
CA THR A 515 -6.16 7.95 20.15
C THR A 515 -5.85 8.81 18.93
N GLY A 516 -5.90 10.14 19.07
CA GLY A 516 -5.54 11.06 17.99
C GLY A 516 -4.06 10.99 17.61
N ALA A 517 -3.17 10.85 18.59
CA ALA A 517 -1.75 10.63 18.34
C ALA A 517 -1.47 9.28 17.66
N TYR A 518 -2.14 8.22 18.09
CA TYR A 518 -2.03 6.90 17.45
C TYR A 518 -2.52 6.94 16.00
N ASP A 519 -3.68 7.57 15.74
CA ASP A 519 -4.22 7.71 14.39
C ASP A 519 -3.25 8.49 13.48
N ALA A 520 -2.68 9.60 13.97
CA ALA A 520 -1.69 10.38 13.23
C ALA A 520 -0.43 9.57 12.91
N LEU A 521 0.09 8.79 13.88
CA LEU A 521 1.24 7.91 13.69
C LEU A 521 0.97 6.82 12.64
N VAL A 522 -0.19 6.17 12.69
CA VAL A 522 -0.57 5.12 11.75
C VAL A 522 -0.72 5.68 10.34
N LEU A 523 -1.42 6.81 10.17
CA LEU A 523 -1.55 7.44 8.86
C LEU A 523 -0.16 7.83 8.31
N ALA A 524 0.64 8.53 9.10
CA ALA A 524 1.96 8.97 8.67
C ALA A 524 2.86 7.80 8.30
N TRP A 525 2.79 6.68 9.03
CA TRP A 525 3.50 5.45 8.69
C TRP A 525 3.04 4.85 7.35
N LEU A 526 1.73 4.73 7.11
CA LEU A 526 1.19 4.21 5.85
C LEU A 526 1.58 5.11 4.68
N VAL A 527 1.36 6.42 4.78
CA VAL A 527 1.77 7.37 3.73
C VAL A 527 3.28 7.33 3.48
N SER A 528 4.09 7.34 4.55
CA SER A 528 5.55 7.34 4.45
C SER A 528 6.14 6.06 3.90
N SER A 529 5.39 4.96 3.86
CA SER A 529 5.85 3.68 3.31
C SER A 529 5.28 3.39 1.91
N LEU A 530 4.12 3.94 1.59
CA LEU A 530 3.40 3.69 0.34
C LEU A 530 3.87 4.60 -0.81
N PHE A 531 4.02 5.90 -0.54
CA PHE A 531 4.29 6.87 -1.61
C PHE A 531 5.75 6.81 -2.07
N PRO A 532 6.06 7.02 -3.36
CA PRO A 532 7.44 7.00 -3.84
C PRO A 532 8.29 8.11 -3.18
N LEU A 533 9.58 7.85 -2.97
CA LEU A 533 10.54 8.89 -2.57
C LEU A 533 10.82 9.82 -3.76
N GLU A 534 10.96 11.11 -3.49
CA GLU A 534 11.52 12.11 -4.41
C GLU A 534 12.79 12.72 -3.81
N ASP A 535 13.45 13.60 -4.55
CA ASP A 535 14.72 14.20 -4.12
C ASP A 535 14.60 15.12 -2.91
#